data_AF-A0A857MIQ6-F1
#
_entry.id   AF-A0A857MIQ6-F1
#
_cell.length_a   1.000
_cell.length_b   1.000
_cell.length_c   1.000
_cell.angle_alpha   90.00
_cell.angle_beta   90.00
_cell.angle_gamma   90.00
#
_symmetry.space_group_name_H-M   'P 1'
#
loop_
_entity.id
_entity.type
_entity.pdbx_description
1 polymer ?
#
loop_
_entity_poly.entity_id
_entity_poly.type
_entity_poly.pdbx_seq_one_letter_code
_entity_poly.pdbx_strand_id
1 'polypeptide(L)'
;MSHAHKTQRGFTLIELMLGIAFVGSLLVLIALIIIQIMGLYNKGLTLKEVNEVSRVVVRDMQQSISGADAFRLQYVKNNVPTYATTLQEAVNPGGNNSQVDYYSNDAGGRLCTGVYSYVWNTGGAIRAVRDAPYNFTSSVTTYHRPGNSSAPATGYPIQFVTRTSTDGSTKQVPVRFMKKRDAAKELCRLPAGDQLTTTTHDRALGDESEYSNVFGTGNNELVLYDFSIETPLKPTTEERTDDITAVSTFYYVKMTLGTQNGDENTQNGLIASNELCKPPVEATENEGEYCAVNKIDFVARTGRIGN
;
A
#
# COMPACT_ATOMS: atom_id res chain seq x y z
N MET A 1 -1.66 -50.50 79.58
CA MET A 1 -1.58 -49.24 78.82
C MET A 1 -1.25 -49.61 77.38
N SER A 2 -2.18 -49.38 76.45
CA SER A 2 -2.06 -49.78 75.05
C SER A 2 -1.27 -48.72 74.28
N HIS A 3 -0.11 -49.10 73.73
CA HIS A 3 0.63 -48.27 72.78
C HIS A 3 0.08 -48.52 71.38
N ALA A 4 -0.74 -47.59 70.90
CA ALA A 4 -1.17 -47.56 69.50
C ALA A 4 0.03 -47.21 68.61
N HIS A 5 0.52 -48.19 67.84
CA HIS A 5 1.56 -47.99 66.85
C HIS A 5 1.00 -47.13 65.70
N LYS A 6 1.41 -45.87 65.62
CA LYS A 6 1.02 -44.95 64.54
C LYS A 6 1.81 -45.33 63.29
N THR A 7 1.19 -46.03 62.35
CA THR A 7 1.81 -46.37 61.06
C THR A 7 1.93 -45.11 60.20
N GLN A 8 3.15 -44.60 60.04
CA GLN A 8 3.42 -43.56 59.05
C GLN A 8 3.41 -44.22 57.66
N ARG A 9 2.33 -43.98 56.90
CA ARG A 9 2.26 -44.34 55.49
C ARG A 9 3.17 -43.38 54.72
N GLY A 10 4.35 -43.84 54.31
CA GLY A 10 5.18 -43.13 53.35
C GLY A 10 4.48 -43.11 51.99
N PHE A 11 4.44 -41.95 51.34
CA PHE A 11 3.96 -41.84 49.97
C PHE A 11 4.82 -42.72 49.05
N THR A 12 4.17 -43.45 48.14
CA THR A 12 4.90 -44.26 47.16
C THR A 12 5.50 -43.35 46.09
N LEU A 13 6.73 -43.62 45.67
CA LEU A 13 7.46 -42.84 44.65
C LEU A 13 6.66 -42.73 43.34
N ILE A 14 5.80 -43.72 43.05
CA ILE A 14 4.87 -43.76 41.92
C ILE A 14 3.80 -42.67 42.00
N GLU A 15 3.20 -42.45 43.18
CA GLU A 15 2.14 -41.46 43.40
C GLU A 15 2.69 -40.03 43.24
N LEU A 16 3.94 -39.81 43.69
CA LEU A 16 4.67 -38.56 43.46
C LEU A 16 4.98 -38.34 41.98
N MET A 17 5.45 -39.36 41.27
CA MET A 17 5.75 -39.25 39.84
C MET A 17 4.50 -38.98 39.00
N LEU A 18 3.36 -39.60 39.35
CA LEU A 18 2.09 -39.36 38.67
C LEU A 18 1.56 -37.94 38.91
N GLY A 19 1.73 -37.42 40.13
CA GLY A 19 1.40 -36.03 40.46
C GLY A 19 2.22 -35.01 39.68
N ILE A 20 3.55 -35.21 39.59
CA ILE A 20 4.44 -34.31 38.83
C ILE A 20 4.18 -34.41 37.32
N ALA A 21 3.91 -35.61 36.79
CA ALA A 21 3.56 -35.80 35.38
C ALA A 21 2.25 -35.08 35.01
N PHE A 22 1.25 -35.13 35.89
CA PHE A 22 -0.02 -34.42 35.70
C PHE A 22 0.14 -32.89 35.74
N VAL A 23 0.89 -32.37 36.72
CA VAL A 23 1.19 -30.93 36.78
C VAL A 23 2.01 -30.48 35.56
N GLY A 24 2.97 -31.31 35.13
CA GLY A 24 3.78 -31.05 33.94
C GLY A 24 2.95 -30.97 32.66
N SER A 25 2.04 -31.92 32.42
CA SER A 25 1.17 -31.90 31.24
C SER A 25 0.21 -30.70 31.25
N LEU A 26 -0.29 -30.31 32.42
CA LEU A 26 -1.14 -29.13 32.58
C LEU A 26 -0.40 -27.83 32.21
N LEU A 27 0.86 -27.67 32.66
CA LEU A 27 1.68 -26.51 32.33
C LEU A 27 1.99 -26.42 30.83
N VAL A 28 2.28 -27.55 30.18
CA VAL A 28 2.47 -27.59 28.72
C VAL A 28 1.20 -27.18 27.99
N LEU A 29 0.03 -27.66 28.42
CA LEU A 29 -1.24 -27.31 27.80
C LEU A 29 -1.56 -25.82 27.95
N ILE A 30 -1.32 -25.24 29.13
CA ILE A 30 -1.48 -23.80 29.36
C ILE A 30 -0.52 -22.99 28.48
N ALA A 31 0.74 -23.41 28.35
CA ALA A 31 1.72 -22.73 27.51
C ALA A 31 1.27 -22.69 26.03
N LEU A 32 0.76 -23.81 25.50
CA LEU A 32 0.25 -23.88 24.13
C LEU A 32 -0.95 -22.96 23.90
N ILE A 33 -1.87 -22.89 24.86
CA ILE A 33 -3.03 -21.98 24.79
C ILE A 33 -2.58 -20.51 24.79
N ILE A 34 -1.62 -20.15 25.65
CA ILE A 34 -1.11 -18.78 25.73
C ILE A 34 -0.47 -18.36 24.39
N ILE A 35 0.29 -19.24 23.74
CA ILE A 35 0.88 -18.98 22.41
C ILE A 35 -0.24 -18.70 21.39
N GLN A 36 -1.29 -19.53 21.35
CA GLN A 36 -2.41 -19.32 20.42
C GLN A 36 -3.17 -18.02 20.68
N ILE A 37 -3.39 -17.67 21.95
CA ILE A 37 -4.05 -16.42 22.33
C ILE A 37 -3.22 -15.21 21.89
N MET A 38 -1.89 -15.26 22.06
CA MET A 38 -1.01 -14.19 21.58
C MET A 38 -1.09 -14.00 20.07
N GLY A 39 -1.11 -15.09 19.28
CA GLY A 39 -1.30 -15.01 17.82
C GLY A 39 -2.62 -14.36 17.44
N LEU A 40 -3.73 -14.73 18.10
CA LEU A 40 -5.04 -14.11 17.89
C LEU A 40 -5.07 -12.63 18.28
N TYR A 41 -4.42 -12.27 19.39
CA TYR A 41 -4.32 -10.91 19.88
C TYR A 41 -3.58 -10.01 18.89
N ASN A 42 -2.41 -10.46 18.42
CA ASN A 42 -1.61 -9.73 17.45
C ASN A 42 -2.38 -9.50 16.14
N LYS A 43 -3.03 -10.54 15.61
CA LYS A 43 -3.90 -10.42 14.44
C LYS A 43 -5.04 -9.41 14.66
N GLY A 44 -5.66 -9.44 15.84
CA GLY A 44 -6.70 -8.51 16.23
C GLY A 44 -6.23 -7.04 16.25
N LEU A 45 -5.03 -6.79 16.79
CA LEU A 45 -4.40 -5.47 16.78
C LEU A 45 -4.09 -5.00 15.35
N THR A 46 -3.49 -5.85 14.51
CA THR A 46 -3.18 -5.51 13.12
C THR A 46 -4.44 -5.17 12.32
N LEU A 47 -5.50 -5.96 12.46
CA LEU A 47 -6.79 -5.69 11.81
C LEU A 47 -7.41 -4.38 12.31
N LYS A 48 -7.28 -4.07 13.61
CA LYS A 48 -7.75 -2.81 14.16
C LYS A 48 -7.01 -1.63 13.54
N GLU A 49 -5.67 -1.67 13.51
CA GLU A 49 -4.85 -0.60 12.92
C GLU A 49 -5.17 -0.39 11.44
N VAL A 50 -5.27 -1.46 10.66
CA VAL A 50 -5.65 -1.42 9.25
C VAL A 50 -6.99 -0.72 9.05
N ASN A 51 -8.00 -1.05 9.87
CA ASN A 51 -9.32 -0.41 9.82
C ASN A 51 -9.30 1.06 10.24
N GLU A 52 -8.51 1.42 11.26
CA GLU A 52 -8.36 2.81 11.70
C GLU A 52 -7.71 3.65 10.60
N VAL A 53 -6.61 3.16 10.02
CA VAL A 53 -5.91 3.81 8.92
C VAL A 53 -6.81 3.95 7.70
N SER A 54 -7.64 2.95 7.41
CA SER A 54 -8.61 3.01 6.31
C SER A 54 -9.55 4.21 6.44
N ARG A 55 -10.08 4.44 7.65
CA ARG A 55 -10.98 5.57 7.92
C ARG A 55 -10.26 6.91 7.84
N VAL A 56 -8.98 6.97 8.21
CA VAL A 56 -8.15 8.17 8.08
C VAL A 56 -7.94 8.49 6.61
N VAL A 57 -7.51 7.50 5.81
CA VAL A 57 -7.27 7.64 4.37
C VAL A 57 -8.53 8.10 3.63
N VAL A 58 -9.68 7.46 3.88
CA VAL A 58 -10.96 7.84 3.24
C VAL A 58 -11.31 9.29 3.54
N ARG A 59 -11.26 9.70 4.81
CA ARG A 59 -11.59 11.07 5.20
C ARG A 59 -10.62 12.08 4.58
N ASP A 60 -9.33 11.75 4.57
CA ASP A 60 -8.29 12.59 4.00
C ASP A 60 -8.51 12.85 2.50
N MET A 61 -8.71 11.77 1.75
CA MET A 61 -8.93 11.86 0.31
C MET A 61 -10.27 12.52 -0.03
N GLN A 62 -11.35 12.20 0.70
CA GLN A 62 -12.63 12.89 0.52
C GLN A 62 -12.49 14.39 0.76
N GLN A 63 -11.79 14.80 1.82
CA GLN A 63 -11.55 16.20 2.11
C GLN A 63 -10.71 16.90 1.02
N SER A 64 -9.62 16.27 0.57
CA SER A 64 -8.78 16.82 -0.51
C SER A 64 -9.53 16.94 -1.83
N ILE A 65 -10.29 15.90 -2.22
CA ILE A 65 -11.10 15.91 -3.44
C ILE A 65 -12.22 16.95 -3.32
N SER A 66 -12.91 17.05 -2.18
CA SER A 66 -13.95 18.07 -1.97
C SER A 66 -13.41 19.50 -1.94
N GLY A 67 -12.14 19.70 -1.61
CA GLY A 67 -11.49 21.01 -1.73
C GLY A 67 -11.03 21.35 -3.14
N ALA A 68 -10.96 20.36 -4.04
CA ALA A 68 -10.40 20.49 -5.37
C ALA A 68 -11.43 20.90 -6.44
N ASP A 69 -10.91 21.47 -7.52
CA ASP A 69 -11.63 21.58 -8.78
C ASP A 69 -11.70 20.21 -9.47
N ALA A 70 -12.72 20.02 -10.29
CA ALA A 70 -12.87 18.84 -11.11
C ALA A 70 -11.59 18.58 -11.95
N PHE A 71 -11.08 17.35 -11.88
CA PHE A 71 -9.81 16.94 -12.48
C PHE A 71 -9.99 15.79 -13.46
N ARG A 72 -9.06 15.65 -14.40
CA ARG A 72 -9.17 14.70 -15.52
C ARG A 72 -8.41 13.41 -15.22
N LEU A 73 -9.06 12.25 -15.43
CA LEU A 73 -8.44 10.95 -15.20
C LEU A 73 -7.88 10.27 -16.45
N GLN A 74 -8.46 10.57 -17.61
CA GLN A 74 -8.24 9.84 -18.86
C GLN A 74 -8.07 10.81 -20.02
N TYR A 75 -7.36 10.35 -21.04
CA TYR A 75 -7.24 11.01 -22.34
C TYR A 75 -7.76 10.06 -23.44
N VAL A 76 -7.98 10.57 -24.66
CA VAL A 76 -8.50 9.77 -25.76
C VAL A 76 -7.34 9.29 -26.65
N LYS A 77 -7.16 7.99 -26.78
CA LYS A 77 -6.18 7.39 -27.70
C LYS A 77 -6.93 6.50 -28.68
N ASN A 78 -6.81 6.77 -29.99
CA ASN A 78 -7.51 6.02 -31.04
C ASN A 78 -9.02 5.89 -30.77
N ASN A 79 -9.69 6.98 -30.41
CA ASN A 79 -11.11 7.03 -30.05
C ASN A 79 -11.51 6.21 -28.81
N VAL A 80 -10.56 5.79 -27.98
CA VAL A 80 -10.82 5.04 -26.74
C VAL A 80 -10.27 5.82 -25.52
N PRO A 81 -11.07 6.06 -24.48
CA PRO A 81 -10.56 6.63 -23.23
C PRO A 81 -9.56 5.70 -22.57
N THR A 82 -8.40 6.26 -22.27
CA THR A 82 -7.23 5.53 -21.78
C THR A 82 -6.68 6.24 -20.56
N TYR A 83 -6.34 5.48 -19.52
CA TYR A 83 -5.58 5.99 -18.38
C TYR A 83 -4.11 6.16 -18.76
N ALA A 84 -3.47 7.24 -18.30
CA ALA A 84 -2.03 7.36 -18.39
C ALA A 84 -1.35 6.31 -17.50
N THR A 85 -0.29 5.69 -18.01
CA THR A 85 0.52 4.70 -17.28
C THR A 85 1.88 5.25 -16.86
N THR A 86 2.26 6.42 -17.37
CA THR A 86 3.48 7.14 -17.02
C THR A 86 3.18 8.62 -16.81
N LEU A 87 4.03 9.32 -16.07
CA LEU A 87 3.95 10.79 -15.95
C LEU A 87 4.00 11.45 -17.33
N GLN A 88 4.81 10.88 -18.23
CA GLN A 88 4.98 11.39 -19.58
C GLN A 88 3.68 11.35 -20.39
N GLU A 89 2.96 10.23 -20.37
CA GLU A 89 1.62 10.13 -20.99
C GLU A 89 0.62 11.09 -20.34
N ALA A 90 0.74 11.35 -19.04
CA ALA A 90 -0.14 12.26 -18.33
C ALA A 90 0.03 13.72 -18.77
N VAL A 91 1.28 14.15 -18.95
CA VAL A 91 1.63 15.53 -19.29
C VAL A 91 1.52 15.81 -20.78
N ASN A 92 1.83 14.84 -21.65
CA ASN A 92 1.76 15.02 -23.10
C ASN A 92 1.19 13.77 -23.78
N PRO A 93 -0.13 13.56 -23.70
CA PRO A 93 -0.81 12.39 -24.28
C PRO A 93 -0.80 12.34 -25.82
N GLY A 94 -0.29 13.39 -26.48
CA GLY A 94 -0.19 13.50 -27.94
C GLY A 94 -1.50 13.93 -28.61
N GLY A 95 -1.38 14.56 -29.79
CA GLY A 95 -2.52 15.07 -30.56
C GLY A 95 -3.22 16.28 -29.89
N ASN A 96 -4.53 16.39 -30.07
CA ASN A 96 -5.38 17.44 -29.46
C ASN A 96 -5.84 17.09 -28.03
N ASN A 97 -5.23 16.08 -27.40
CA ASN A 97 -5.62 15.64 -26.06
C ASN A 97 -5.11 16.61 -24.98
N SER A 98 -5.96 16.87 -23.98
CA SER A 98 -5.57 17.63 -22.80
C SER A 98 -4.78 16.78 -21.81
N GLN A 99 -3.90 17.42 -21.05
CA GLN A 99 -3.17 16.81 -19.93
C GLN A 99 -4.15 16.21 -18.91
N VAL A 100 -3.73 15.12 -18.25
CA VAL A 100 -4.52 14.45 -17.21
C VAL A 100 -3.83 14.59 -15.86
N ASP A 101 -4.63 14.56 -14.80
CA ASP A 101 -4.19 14.79 -13.42
C ASP A 101 -4.02 13.47 -12.64
N TYR A 102 -4.07 12.34 -13.33
CA TYR A 102 -3.95 11.00 -12.77
C TYR A 102 -3.20 10.09 -13.74
N TYR A 103 -2.26 9.32 -13.19
CA TYR A 103 -1.69 8.15 -13.87
C TYR A 103 -1.43 7.05 -12.85
N SER A 104 -1.49 5.81 -13.31
CA SER A 104 -1.27 4.62 -12.48
C SER A 104 -0.73 3.47 -13.32
N ASN A 105 0.16 2.69 -12.73
CA ASN A 105 0.76 1.48 -13.31
C ASN A 105 1.06 0.45 -12.21
N ASP A 106 1.68 -0.68 -12.56
CA ASP A 106 1.97 -1.76 -11.61
C ASP A 106 2.96 -1.35 -10.49
N ALA A 107 3.80 -0.33 -10.70
CA ALA A 107 4.72 0.17 -9.69
C ALA A 107 4.08 1.19 -8.74
N GLY A 108 3.05 1.93 -9.19
CA GLY A 108 2.45 3.02 -8.45
C GLY A 108 1.83 4.09 -9.35
N GLY A 109 1.71 5.31 -8.83
CA GLY A 109 1.15 6.40 -9.62
C GLY A 109 1.08 7.73 -8.87
N ARG A 110 0.38 8.69 -9.48
CA ARG A 110 0.08 10.01 -8.89
C ARG A 110 -1.36 10.43 -9.16
N LEU A 111 -1.90 11.22 -8.25
CA LEU A 111 -3.20 11.89 -8.37
C LEU A 111 -3.05 13.33 -7.89
N CYS A 112 -3.18 14.29 -8.80
CA CYS A 112 -2.99 15.71 -8.53
C CYS A 112 -4.31 16.47 -8.53
N THR A 113 -4.91 16.61 -7.35
CA THR A 113 -6.24 17.22 -7.22
C THR A 113 -6.21 18.75 -7.40
N GLY A 114 -5.05 19.40 -7.22
CA GLY A 114 -4.94 20.87 -7.20
C GLY A 114 -5.12 21.49 -5.82
N VAL A 115 -5.27 20.67 -4.77
CA VAL A 115 -5.05 21.08 -3.37
C VAL A 115 -3.90 20.28 -2.79
N TYR A 116 -4.04 18.96 -2.89
CA TYR A 116 -3.00 18.00 -2.57
C TYR A 116 -2.75 17.10 -3.78
N SER A 117 -1.49 16.71 -3.93
CA SER A 117 -1.09 15.67 -4.84
C SER A 117 -0.67 14.45 -4.04
N TYR A 118 -1.27 13.32 -4.39
CA TYR A 118 -1.01 12.02 -3.81
C TYR A 118 -0.04 11.26 -4.69
N VAL A 119 0.87 10.54 -4.05
CA VAL A 119 1.86 9.71 -4.71
C VAL A 119 2.02 8.40 -3.96
N TRP A 120 2.11 7.30 -4.71
CA TRP A 120 2.27 5.99 -4.11
C TRP A 120 3.17 5.08 -4.94
N ASN A 121 3.77 4.11 -4.25
CA ASN A 121 4.21 2.88 -4.87
C ASN A 121 3.34 1.72 -4.38
N THR A 122 3.19 0.71 -5.21
CA THR A 122 2.54 -0.54 -4.83
C THR A 122 3.43 -1.32 -3.86
N GLY A 123 2.83 -2.19 -3.05
CA GLY A 123 3.57 -3.10 -2.18
C GLY A 123 4.61 -3.91 -2.95
N GLY A 124 4.31 -4.26 -4.20
CA GLY A 124 5.23 -5.01 -5.06
C GLY A 124 6.49 -4.23 -5.41
N ALA A 125 6.33 -2.97 -5.82
CA ALA A 125 7.45 -2.07 -6.04
C ALA A 125 8.27 -1.85 -4.76
N ILE A 126 7.62 -1.67 -3.62
CA ILE A 126 8.31 -1.43 -2.33
C ILE A 126 9.16 -2.64 -1.92
N ARG A 127 8.66 -3.87 -2.12
CA ARG A 127 9.44 -5.09 -1.82
C ARG A 127 10.58 -5.32 -2.79
N ALA A 128 10.40 -5.04 -4.08
CA ALA A 128 11.48 -5.12 -5.05
C ALA A 128 12.69 -4.25 -4.64
N VAL A 129 12.45 -3.10 -3.99
CA VAL A 129 13.51 -2.27 -3.41
C VAL A 129 14.12 -2.90 -2.15
N ARG A 130 13.31 -3.50 -1.27
CA ARG A 130 13.75 -4.11 0.00
C ARG A 130 14.60 -5.36 -0.22
N ASP A 131 14.18 -6.22 -1.13
CA ASP A 131 14.78 -7.54 -1.37
C ASP A 131 16.00 -7.44 -2.31
N ALA A 132 16.38 -6.23 -2.71
CA ALA A 132 17.58 -5.98 -3.50
C ALA A 132 18.84 -6.44 -2.73
N PRO A 133 19.78 -7.18 -3.36
CA PRO A 133 20.92 -7.77 -2.68
C PRO A 133 21.80 -6.72 -1.98
N TYR A 134 22.28 -7.08 -0.77
CA TYR A 134 22.90 -6.24 0.27
C TYR A 134 24.14 -5.41 -0.13
N ASN A 135 24.63 -5.52 -1.36
CA ASN A 135 25.84 -4.84 -1.85
C ASN A 135 25.59 -3.77 -2.92
N PHE A 136 24.35 -3.31 -3.09
CA PHE A 136 24.03 -2.26 -4.04
C PHE A 136 23.40 -1.06 -3.34
N THR A 137 24.09 0.08 -3.41
CA THR A 137 23.51 1.39 -3.12
C THR A 137 22.35 1.64 -4.11
N SER A 138 21.11 1.43 -3.67
CA SER A 138 19.88 2.00 -4.26
C SER A 138 19.65 1.81 -5.77
N SER A 139 19.96 0.66 -6.37
CA SER A 139 19.89 0.49 -7.85
C SER A 139 18.58 -0.06 -8.41
N VAL A 140 17.61 -0.51 -7.58
CA VAL A 140 16.30 -0.93 -8.11
C VAL A 140 15.45 0.30 -8.32
N THR A 141 15.37 0.71 -9.57
CA THR A 141 14.74 1.96 -10.00
C THR A 141 13.42 1.76 -10.72
N THR A 142 13.17 0.54 -11.15
CA THR A 142 11.99 0.13 -11.89
C THR A 142 11.46 -1.18 -11.34
N TYR A 143 10.16 -1.40 -11.52
CA TYR A 143 9.45 -2.59 -11.11
C TYR A 143 8.86 -3.30 -12.32
N HIS A 144 9.02 -4.61 -12.36
CA HIS A 144 8.37 -5.51 -13.29
C HIS A 144 7.46 -6.42 -12.49
N ARG A 145 6.16 -6.41 -12.81
CA ARG A 145 5.23 -7.37 -12.26
C ARG A 145 5.48 -8.74 -12.91
N PRO A 146 5.87 -9.78 -12.16
CA PRO A 146 6.07 -11.10 -12.73
C PRO A 146 4.81 -11.64 -13.39
N GLY A 147 4.99 -12.33 -14.51
CA GLY A 147 3.89 -12.84 -15.32
C GLY A 147 3.17 -11.78 -16.17
N ASN A 148 3.44 -10.47 -15.99
CA ASN A 148 2.85 -9.44 -16.84
C ASN A 148 3.70 -9.22 -18.11
N SER A 149 3.23 -9.74 -19.23
CA SER A 149 3.82 -9.52 -20.56
C SER A 149 3.47 -8.18 -21.20
N SER A 150 2.54 -7.42 -20.60
CA SER A 150 2.11 -6.10 -21.10
C SER A 150 2.90 -4.93 -20.51
N ALA A 151 3.80 -5.20 -19.55
CA ALA A 151 4.66 -4.18 -18.98
C ALA A 151 5.70 -3.69 -20.01
N PRO A 152 6.10 -2.41 -19.99
CA PRO A 152 7.22 -1.93 -20.78
C PRO A 152 8.47 -2.76 -20.53
N ALA A 153 9.29 -2.99 -21.56
CA ALA A 153 10.55 -3.75 -21.43
C ALA A 153 11.47 -3.18 -20.33
N THR A 154 11.46 -1.86 -20.15
CA THR A 154 12.23 -1.14 -19.14
C THR A 154 11.67 -1.22 -17.71
N GLY A 155 10.44 -1.73 -17.55
CA GLY A 155 9.70 -1.71 -16.29
C GLY A 155 9.10 -0.34 -15.99
N TYR A 156 8.31 -0.28 -14.91
CA TYR A 156 7.68 0.95 -14.44
C TYR A 156 8.53 1.63 -13.37
N PRO A 157 8.70 2.96 -13.39
CA PRO A 157 9.53 3.68 -12.43
C PRO A 157 8.99 3.56 -11.00
N ILE A 158 9.89 3.29 -10.06
CA ILE A 158 9.61 3.36 -8.61
C ILE A 158 9.92 4.78 -8.13
N GLN A 159 9.03 5.34 -7.32
CA GLN A 159 9.09 6.73 -6.87
C GLN A 159 9.76 6.85 -5.49
N PHE A 160 10.64 7.84 -5.32
CA PHE A 160 11.45 8.05 -4.12
C PHE A 160 11.41 9.52 -3.68
N VAL A 161 11.46 9.70 -2.35
CA VAL A 161 11.75 10.98 -1.69
C VAL A 161 13.15 10.94 -1.10
N THR A 162 13.76 12.11 -0.95
CA THR A 162 15.09 12.27 -0.39
C THR A 162 14.95 12.62 1.09
N ARG A 163 15.44 11.74 1.96
CA ARG A 163 15.56 12.00 3.39
C ARG A 163 16.94 12.57 3.69
N THR A 164 16.99 13.76 4.25
CA THR A 164 18.24 14.36 4.72
C THR A 164 18.38 14.12 6.23
N SER A 165 19.43 13.42 6.63
CA SER A 165 19.78 13.15 8.03
C SER A 165 20.38 14.40 8.69
N THR A 166 20.47 14.39 10.02
CA THR A 166 21.02 15.50 10.81
C THR A 166 22.50 15.79 10.52
N ASP A 167 23.24 14.82 9.99
CA ASP A 167 24.64 14.95 9.56
C ASP A 167 24.78 15.48 8.12
N GLY A 168 23.67 15.83 7.46
CA GLY A 168 23.63 16.29 6.07
C GLY A 168 23.69 15.17 5.03
N SER A 169 23.73 13.90 5.44
CA SER A 169 23.67 12.78 4.50
C SER A 169 22.26 12.62 3.91
N THR A 170 22.17 12.34 2.61
CA THR A 170 20.89 12.13 1.93
C THR A 170 20.68 10.65 1.62
N LYS A 171 19.48 10.14 1.89
CA LYS A 171 19.05 8.78 1.56
C LYS A 171 17.78 8.81 0.74
N GLN A 172 17.74 8.05 -0.36
CA GLN A 172 16.49 7.81 -1.08
C GLN A 172 15.61 6.84 -0.30
N VAL A 173 14.35 7.22 -0.10
CA VAL A 173 13.34 6.42 0.60
C VAL A 173 12.18 6.19 -0.37
N PRO A 174 11.79 4.92 -0.64
CA PRO A 174 10.68 4.66 -1.54
C PRO A 174 9.39 5.22 -0.94
N VAL A 175 8.60 5.88 -1.78
CA VAL A 175 7.28 6.39 -1.38
C VAL A 175 6.39 5.20 -1.02
N ARG A 176 5.71 5.29 0.13
CA ARG A 176 4.60 4.39 0.47
C ARG A 176 3.30 4.97 -0.10
N PHE A 177 2.56 5.69 0.72
CA PHE A 177 1.45 6.53 0.28
C PHE A 177 1.57 7.88 0.97
N MET A 178 1.94 8.88 0.20
CA MET A 178 2.26 10.21 0.69
C MET A 178 1.46 11.27 -0.04
N LYS A 179 1.26 12.41 0.60
CA LYS A 179 0.67 13.59 -0.02
C LYS A 179 1.52 14.82 0.19
N LYS A 180 1.51 15.72 -0.78
CA LYS A 180 2.14 17.04 -0.73
C LYS A 180 1.11 18.11 -1.08
N ARG A 181 1.15 19.25 -0.40
CA ARG A 181 0.32 20.41 -0.78
C ARG A 181 0.81 20.91 -2.13
N ASP A 182 -0.06 20.89 -3.13
CA ASP A 182 0.34 21.07 -4.53
C ASP A 182 -0.79 21.73 -5.32
N ALA A 183 -0.91 23.05 -5.15
CA ALA A 183 -1.97 23.84 -5.77
C ALA A 183 -1.78 23.99 -7.29
N ALA A 184 -0.53 23.98 -7.74
CA ALA A 184 -0.17 24.10 -9.15
C ALA A 184 -0.11 22.73 -9.87
N LYS A 185 -0.41 21.63 -9.16
CA LYS A 185 -0.34 20.25 -9.65
C LYS A 185 1.04 19.87 -10.17
N GLU A 186 2.11 20.46 -9.63
CA GLU A 186 3.51 20.30 -10.05
C GLU A 186 3.93 18.83 -10.08
N LEU A 187 3.40 17.98 -9.20
CA LEU A 187 3.70 16.55 -9.21
C LEU A 187 3.15 15.81 -10.43
N CYS A 188 2.17 16.35 -11.14
CA CYS A 188 1.66 15.79 -12.39
C CYS A 188 2.02 16.69 -13.59
N ARG A 189 3.07 17.51 -13.47
CA ARG A 189 3.56 18.37 -14.55
C ARG A 189 5.06 18.16 -14.72
N LEU A 190 5.57 18.54 -15.90
CA LEU A 190 7.00 18.63 -16.15
C LEU A 190 7.46 20.08 -15.92
N PRO A 191 8.66 20.32 -15.36
CA PRO A 191 9.24 21.65 -15.30
C PRO A 191 9.34 22.28 -16.69
N ALA A 192 9.19 23.60 -16.76
CA ALA A 192 9.31 24.32 -18.03
C ALA A 192 10.70 24.12 -18.64
N GLY A 193 10.74 23.62 -19.89
CA GLY A 193 11.98 23.36 -20.63
C GLY A 193 12.55 21.94 -20.46
N ASP A 194 11.97 21.12 -19.60
CA ASP A 194 12.36 19.72 -19.50
C ASP A 194 11.81 18.89 -20.67
N GLN A 195 12.63 17.96 -21.16
CA GLN A 195 12.29 17.11 -22.29
C GLN A 195 11.62 15.83 -21.83
N LEU A 196 10.63 15.41 -22.61
CA LEU A 196 9.72 14.27 -22.42
C LEU A 196 10.38 12.88 -22.28
N THR A 197 11.72 12.82 -22.26
CA THR A 197 12.51 11.59 -22.33
C THR A 197 13.14 11.21 -20.99
N THR A 198 13.14 12.10 -19.99
CA THR A 198 13.76 11.80 -18.69
C THR A 198 12.72 11.25 -17.70
N THR A 199 12.87 9.98 -17.30
CA THR A 199 12.04 9.37 -16.25
C THR A 199 12.46 9.82 -14.84
N THR A 200 13.45 10.70 -14.74
CA THR A 200 13.96 11.25 -13.49
C THR A 200 12.87 11.92 -12.67
N HIS A 201 11.98 12.70 -13.31
CA HIS A 201 10.86 13.37 -12.65
C HIS A 201 9.75 12.43 -12.22
N ASP A 202 9.62 11.26 -12.85
CA ASP A 202 8.73 10.19 -12.41
C ASP A 202 9.27 9.55 -11.11
N ARG A 203 10.59 9.57 -10.92
CA ARG A 203 11.27 8.82 -9.85
C ARG A 203 11.68 9.64 -8.64
N ALA A 204 12.16 10.87 -8.82
CA ALA A 204 12.72 11.69 -7.74
C ALA A 204 11.78 12.84 -7.41
N LEU A 205 11.18 12.79 -6.22
CA LEU A 205 10.10 13.69 -5.82
C LEU A 205 10.55 14.91 -5.01
N GLY A 206 11.83 15.01 -4.67
CA GLY A 206 12.38 16.07 -3.81
C GLY A 206 12.58 15.60 -2.37
N ASP A 207 12.46 16.51 -1.41
CA ASP A 207 12.72 16.27 0.01
C ASP A 207 11.50 15.67 0.71
N GLU A 208 11.70 14.64 1.54
CA GLU A 208 10.63 13.96 2.30
C GLU A 208 9.89 14.91 3.25
N SER A 209 10.54 15.97 3.75
CA SER A 209 9.91 16.94 4.66
C SER A 209 8.75 17.72 4.05
N GLU A 210 8.64 17.76 2.72
CA GLU A 210 7.52 18.38 2.00
C GLU A 210 6.27 17.48 1.95
N TYR A 211 6.40 16.23 2.40
CA TYR A 211 5.38 15.21 2.30
C TYR A 211 4.81 14.86 3.67
N SER A 212 3.52 14.52 3.67
CA SER A 212 2.84 13.91 4.82
C SER A 212 2.47 12.47 4.48
N ASN A 213 2.75 11.54 5.40
CA ASN A 213 2.31 10.16 5.26
C ASN A 213 0.78 10.07 5.46
N VAL A 214 0.08 9.52 4.46
CA VAL A 214 -1.39 9.42 4.48
C VAL A 214 -1.85 8.30 5.43
N PHE A 215 -1.02 7.28 5.64
CA PHE A 215 -1.30 6.22 6.61
C PHE A 215 -1.12 6.68 8.07
N GLY A 216 -0.60 7.90 8.29
CA GLY A 216 -0.30 8.42 9.62
C GLY A 216 0.93 7.80 10.27
N THR A 217 1.04 7.94 11.59
CA THR A 217 2.13 7.40 12.42
C THR A 217 1.74 6.02 12.96
N GLY A 218 1.64 5.03 12.06
CA GLY A 218 1.38 3.62 12.40
C GLY A 218 2.66 2.77 12.37
N ASN A 219 2.65 1.65 13.10
CA ASN A 219 3.81 0.76 13.24
C ASN A 219 3.83 -0.37 12.20
N ASN A 220 2.70 -0.68 11.56
CA ASN A 220 2.56 -1.90 10.75
C ASN A 220 2.99 -1.77 9.29
N GLU A 221 3.82 -0.77 8.98
CA GLU A 221 4.40 -0.57 7.64
C GLU A 221 3.37 -0.78 6.53
N LEU A 222 2.23 -0.11 6.61
CA LEU A 222 1.16 -0.31 5.65
C LEU A 222 1.56 0.19 4.25
N VAL A 223 1.08 -0.52 3.23
CA VAL A 223 1.31 -0.19 1.81
C VAL A 223 0.02 -0.33 1.03
N LEU A 224 -0.06 0.39 -0.10
CA LEU A 224 -1.11 0.17 -1.09
C LEU A 224 -0.72 -1.00 -1.98
N TYR A 225 -1.63 -1.94 -2.18
CA TYR A 225 -1.49 -3.03 -3.13
C TYR A 225 -2.11 -2.69 -4.47
N ASP A 226 -3.24 -2.00 -4.41
CA ASP A 226 -3.97 -1.52 -5.56
C ASP A 226 -4.56 -0.14 -5.24
N PHE A 227 -4.58 0.72 -6.24
CA PHE A 227 -5.27 2.01 -6.19
C PHE A 227 -5.82 2.30 -7.59
N SER A 228 -7.12 2.56 -7.64
CA SER A 228 -7.78 3.00 -8.86
C SER A 228 -8.83 4.07 -8.54
N ILE A 229 -9.02 4.95 -9.51
CA ILE A 229 -10.03 5.99 -9.47
C ILE A 229 -10.74 6.02 -10.82
N GLU A 230 -12.07 6.03 -10.77
CA GLU A 230 -12.93 5.96 -11.95
C GLU A 230 -13.97 7.09 -11.91
N THR A 231 -14.46 7.50 -13.07
CA THR A 231 -15.63 8.37 -13.16
C THR A 231 -16.90 7.57 -13.52
N PRO A 232 -18.10 8.05 -13.19
CA PRO A 232 -19.35 7.42 -13.61
C PRO A 232 -19.54 7.41 -15.14
N LEU A 233 -18.83 8.28 -15.86
CA LEU A 233 -18.93 8.40 -17.31
C LEU A 233 -18.19 7.21 -17.95
N LYS A 234 -18.95 6.17 -18.32
CA LYS A 234 -18.45 5.11 -19.19
C LYS A 234 -18.38 5.64 -20.63
N PRO A 235 -17.31 5.36 -21.40
CA PRO A 235 -17.39 5.51 -22.84
C PRO A 235 -18.42 4.54 -23.37
N THR A 236 -19.62 5.04 -23.64
CA THR A 236 -20.54 4.35 -24.54
C THR A 236 -19.93 4.43 -25.94
N THR A 237 -20.07 3.36 -26.72
CA THR A 237 -19.61 3.22 -28.12
C THR A 237 -20.25 4.23 -29.10
N GLU A 238 -20.95 5.23 -28.60
CA GLU A 238 -21.48 6.34 -29.37
C GLU A 238 -20.39 7.42 -29.40
N GLU A 239 -20.05 7.90 -30.61
CA GLU A 239 -19.17 9.06 -30.83
C GLU A 239 -19.75 10.30 -30.16
N ARG A 240 -19.62 10.38 -28.83
CA ARG A 240 -19.92 11.59 -28.11
C ARG A 240 -18.73 12.52 -28.31
N THR A 241 -18.92 13.45 -29.23
CA THR A 241 -18.04 14.61 -29.45
C THR A 241 -18.05 15.57 -28.26
N ASP A 242 -18.99 15.41 -27.31
CA ASP A 242 -18.96 16.09 -26.03
C ASP A 242 -17.98 15.37 -25.08
N ASP A 243 -16.78 15.94 -24.97
CA ASP A 243 -15.92 15.92 -23.79
C ASP A 243 -15.94 14.58 -22.99
N ILE A 244 -15.48 13.50 -23.61
CA ILE A 244 -15.12 12.25 -22.90
C ILE A 244 -13.91 12.47 -21.96
N THR A 245 -13.30 13.66 -22.09
CA THR A 245 -12.36 14.34 -21.21
C THR A 245 -13.02 15.18 -20.11
N ALA A 246 -14.36 15.10 -19.96
CA ALA A 246 -15.14 15.85 -18.98
C ALA A 246 -14.71 15.46 -17.58
N VAL A 247 -14.16 16.47 -16.92
CA VAL A 247 -13.92 16.45 -15.49
C VAL A 247 -15.24 16.09 -14.78
N SER A 248 -15.20 15.04 -13.96
CA SER A 248 -16.37 14.60 -13.20
C SER A 248 -16.49 15.40 -11.92
N THR A 249 -17.70 15.51 -11.38
CA THR A 249 -17.88 15.96 -9.99
C THR A 249 -17.89 14.81 -9.00
N PHE A 250 -18.03 13.56 -9.46
CA PHE A 250 -18.05 12.35 -8.65
C PHE A 250 -16.96 11.38 -9.10
N TYR A 251 -16.25 10.80 -8.14
CA TYR A 251 -15.18 9.85 -8.38
C TYR A 251 -15.37 8.62 -7.50
N TYR A 252 -15.26 7.44 -8.10
CA TYR A 252 -15.22 6.17 -7.39
C TYR A 252 -13.75 5.85 -7.13
N VAL A 253 -13.33 5.88 -5.86
CA VAL A 253 -11.98 5.53 -5.45
C VAL A 253 -12.01 4.14 -4.86
N LYS A 254 -11.16 3.25 -5.38
CA LYS A 254 -10.96 1.89 -4.90
C LYS A 254 -9.50 1.73 -4.51
N MET A 255 -9.25 1.12 -3.36
CA MET A 255 -7.89 0.82 -2.94
C MET A 255 -7.84 -0.43 -2.07
N THR A 256 -6.74 -1.16 -2.19
CA THR A 256 -6.42 -2.27 -1.30
C THR A 256 -5.20 -1.87 -0.49
N LEU A 257 -5.34 -1.83 0.83
CA LEU A 257 -4.21 -1.61 1.74
C LEU A 257 -3.94 -2.86 2.55
N GLY A 258 -2.69 -3.04 2.93
CA GLY A 258 -2.31 -4.13 3.80
C GLY A 258 -0.93 -3.96 4.37
N THR A 259 -0.54 -4.91 5.20
CA THR A 259 0.81 -4.98 5.78
C THR A 259 1.86 -5.28 4.71
N GLN A 260 3.02 -4.60 4.74
CA GLN A 260 4.07 -4.69 3.72
C GLN A 260 4.59 -6.10 3.41
N ASN A 261 4.46 -7.07 4.31
CA ASN A 261 4.95 -8.44 4.13
C ASN A 261 4.15 -9.31 3.13
N GLY A 262 3.17 -8.74 2.42
CA GLY A 262 2.25 -9.53 1.61
C GLY A 262 2.41 -9.47 0.08
N ASP A 263 3.55 -9.74 -0.58
CA ASP A 263 3.52 -9.84 -2.07
C ASP A 263 2.93 -11.14 -2.59
N GLU A 264 2.87 -11.27 -3.91
CA GLU A 264 2.71 -12.53 -4.60
C GLU A 264 3.90 -12.91 -5.49
N ASN A 265 5.09 -12.34 -5.30
CA ASN A 265 6.16 -12.45 -6.32
C ASN A 265 7.59 -12.72 -5.82
N THR A 266 7.73 -13.06 -4.55
CA THR A 266 8.84 -13.87 -4.02
C THR A 266 8.23 -15.01 -3.20
N GLN A 267 8.93 -16.13 -3.03
CA GLN A 267 8.38 -17.44 -2.60
C GLN A 267 7.59 -17.47 -1.27
N ASN A 268 7.47 -16.35 -0.54
CA ASN A 268 6.81 -16.24 0.78
C ASN A 268 5.84 -15.06 0.90
N GLY A 269 5.53 -14.33 -0.17
CA GLY A 269 4.63 -13.19 -0.04
C GLY A 269 3.21 -13.62 0.35
N LEU A 270 2.57 -12.92 1.29
CA LEU A 270 1.35 -13.33 1.99
C LEU A 270 0.01 -12.80 1.47
N ILE A 271 -0.06 -12.08 0.34
CA ILE A 271 -1.37 -11.65 -0.19
C ILE A 271 -1.51 -12.21 -1.60
N ALA A 272 -2.49 -13.10 -1.76
CA ALA A 272 -2.80 -13.69 -3.05
C ALA A 272 -3.61 -12.71 -3.89
N SER A 273 -3.21 -12.58 -5.16
CA SER A 273 -3.81 -11.84 -6.29
C SER A 273 -4.95 -10.90 -5.86
N ASN A 274 -4.52 -9.86 -5.14
CA ASN A 274 -5.26 -8.65 -4.75
C ASN A 274 -6.14 -8.63 -3.50
N GLU A 275 -6.41 -9.68 -2.73
CA GLU A 275 -7.59 -9.56 -1.83
C GLU A 275 -7.55 -10.24 -0.46
N LEU A 276 -6.67 -11.21 -0.24
CA LEU A 276 -6.72 -12.04 0.97
C LEU A 276 -5.31 -12.42 1.44
N CYS A 277 -5.16 -12.48 2.77
CA CYS A 277 -3.98 -13.11 3.36
C CYS A 277 -3.93 -14.59 3.00
N LYS A 278 -2.76 -15.05 2.56
CA LYS A 278 -2.48 -16.46 2.31
C LYS A 278 -2.64 -17.27 3.60
N PRO A 279 -3.01 -18.56 3.47
CA PRO A 279 -3.12 -19.43 4.64
C PRO A 279 -1.76 -19.61 5.32
N PRO A 280 -1.71 -19.87 6.64
CA PRO A 280 -0.46 -19.98 7.40
C PRO A 280 0.54 -21.02 6.87
N VAL A 281 0.07 -22.03 6.14
CA VAL A 281 0.92 -23.07 5.53
C VAL A 281 1.79 -22.54 4.38
N GLU A 282 1.44 -21.38 3.84
CA GLU A 282 2.17 -20.67 2.78
C GLU A 282 2.96 -19.47 3.34
N ALA A 283 2.90 -19.25 4.66
CA ALA A 283 3.65 -18.23 5.35
C ALA A 283 4.94 -18.81 5.95
N THR A 284 6.02 -18.04 5.99
CA THR A 284 7.12 -18.40 6.90
C THR A 284 6.66 -18.25 8.35
N GLU A 285 7.30 -18.99 9.27
CA GLU A 285 6.92 -19.01 10.68
C GLU A 285 6.78 -17.57 11.21
N ASN A 286 5.56 -17.23 11.64
CA ASN A 286 5.09 -15.95 12.18
C ASN A 286 4.60 -14.88 11.20
N GLU A 287 4.93 -14.89 9.90
CA GLU A 287 4.50 -13.79 9.01
C GLU A 287 2.98 -13.79 8.76
N GLY A 288 2.37 -14.98 8.71
CA GLY A 288 0.92 -15.15 8.51
C GLY A 288 0.06 -14.61 9.67
N GLU A 289 0.64 -14.45 10.86
CA GLU A 289 -0.05 -13.90 12.04
C GLU A 289 -0.21 -12.38 11.97
N TYR A 290 0.65 -11.71 11.21
CA TYR A 290 0.65 -10.25 11.07
C TYR A 290 0.08 -9.78 9.73
N CYS A 291 -0.44 -10.69 8.89
CA CYS A 291 -1.08 -10.28 7.66
C CYS A 291 -2.47 -9.71 7.93
N ALA A 292 -2.71 -8.49 7.46
CA ALA A 292 -4.02 -7.89 7.40
C ALA A 292 -4.16 -7.10 6.08
N VAL A 293 -5.34 -7.22 5.47
CA VAL A 293 -5.72 -6.54 4.23
C VAL A 293 -7.08 -5.91 4.44
N ASN A 294 -7.27 -4.71 3.91
CA ASN A 294 -8.58 -4.09 3.80
C ASN A 294 -8.78 -3.49 2.41
N LYS A 295 -9.98 -3.69 1.88
CA LYS A 295 -10.42 -3.07 0.65
C LYS A 295 -11.33 -1.91 0.99
N ILE A 296 -11.06 -0.79 0.35
CA ILE A 296 -11.81 0.42 0.57
C ILE A 296 -12.36 0.87 -0.77
N ASP A 297 -13.68 0.99 -0.81
CA ASP A 297 -14.41 1.60 -1.91
C ASP A 297 -15.22 2.77 -1.35
N PHE A 298 -15.01 3.96 -1.91
CA PHE A 298 -15.79 5.14 -1.55
C PHE A 298 -16.01 6.07 -2.72
N VAL A 299 -17.04 6.88 -2.60
CA VAL A 299 -17.32 7.97 -3.54
C VAL A 299 -16.79 9.27 -2.94
N ALA A 300 -16.10 10.05 -3.76
CA ALA A 300 -15.67 11.39 -3.44
C ALA A 300 -16.30 12.38 -4.44
N ARG A 301 -16.61 13.58 -3.95
CA ARG A 301 -17.19 14.65 -4.77
C ARG A 301 -16.29 15.87 -4.73
N THR A 302 -16.04 16.50 -5.88
CA THR A 302 -15.31 17.78 -5.93
C THR A 302 -16.19 18.94 -5.50
N GLY A 303 -15.56 19.97 -4.92
CA GLY A 303 -16.26 21.15 -4.42
C GLY A 303 -16.67 22.12 -5.53
N ARG A 304 -15.97 22.07 -6.66
CA ARG A 304 -16.16 22.97 -7.81
C ARG A 304 -15.95 22.22 -9.12
N ILE A 305 -16.74 22.59 -10.12
CA ILE A 305 -16.40 22.32 -11.52
C ILE A 305 -15.47 23.47 -11.88
N GLY A 306 -14.20 23.17 -12.17
CA GLY A 306 -13.24 24.20 -12.58
C GLY A 306 -13.79 25.00 -13.76
N ASN A 307 -13.51 26.31 -13.78
CA ASN A 307 -13.89 27.20 -14.90
C ASN A 307 -13.02 26.95 -16.13
#